data_AF-A0A1V5Y059-F1
#
_entry.id   AF-A0A1V5Y059-F1
#
_cell.length_a   1.000
_cell.length_b   1.000
_cell.length_c   1.000
_cell.angle_alpha   90.00
_cell.angle_beta   90.00
_cell.angle_gamma   90.00
#
_symmetry.space_group_name_H-M   'P 1'
#
loop_
_entity.id
_entity.type
_entity.pdbx_description
1 polymer ?
#
loop_
_entity_poly.entity_id
_entity_poly.type
_entity_poly.pdbx_seq_one_letter_code
_entity_poly.pdbx_strand_id
1 'polypeptide(L)'
;MMVTAEFNAFPARYIITNANIDTLKNAPNEIWSIPAAIRADEQGTSVGTLEAADLSNYSNQISELANSIAVITRTPKHYFYGADGQPSGEALIAMEAPLSKKARKTQQILDPIWADIGAYLLLLSGFGDVRPQDITPVWAPVESIQPKTQAEIRTENIKSGLALSTALRFEGKSTDEIKQIMEEKEKEAEEQSSISEAILNSVISRTARENT
;
A
#
# COMPACT_ATOMS: atom_id res chain seq x y z
N MET A 1 21.85 5.70 20.29
CA MET A 1 21.94 6.41 18.99
C MET A 1 22.63 7.76 19.12
N MET A 2 22.07 8.71 19.87
CA MET A 2 22.65 10.07 19.97
C MET A 2 24.02 10.09 20.68
N VAL A 3 24.15 9.35 21.78
CA VAL A 3 25.41 9.25 22.54
C VAL A 3 26.56 8.66 21.70
N THR A 4 26.34 7.54 20.98
CA THR A 4 27.39 6.97 20.13
C THR A 4 27.79 7.90 18.98
N ALA A 5 26.80 8.61 18.40
CA ALA A 5 27.06 9.60 17.37
C ALA A 5 27.84 10.81 17.92
N GLU A 6 27.62 11.22 19.16
CA GLU A 6 28.33 12.35 19.78
C GLU A 6 29.76 11.99 20.20
N PHE A 7 29.96 10.81 20.79
CA PHE A 7 31.25 10.44 21.38
C PHE A 7 32.19 9.67 20.45
N ASN A 8 31.67 9.05 19.38
CA ASN A 8 32.46 8.25 18.43
C ASN A 8 32.23 8.65 16.96
N ALA A 9 31.74 9.87 16.69
CA ALA A 9 31.64 10.39 15.31
C ALA A 9 32.99 10.59 14.64
N PHE A 10 34.03 10.89 15.41
CA PHE A 10 35.37 11.17 14.89
C PHE A 10 36.32 10.02 15.24
N PRO A 11 37.20 9.61 14.31
CA PRO A 11 38.22 8.63 14.61
C PRO A 11 39.17 9.20 15.66
N ALA A 12 39.29 8.51 16.80
CA ALA A 12 40.21 8.91 17.85
C ALA A 12 41.61 8.37 17.53
N ARG A 13 42.65 9.15 17.82
CA ARG A 13 44.05 8.74 17.64
C ARG A 13 44.64 8.38 18.98
N TYR A 14 45.38 7.29 19.06
CA TYR A 14 46.12 6.91 20.25
C TYR A 14 47.60 6.75 19.93
N ILE A 15 48.42 7.00 20.93
CA ILE A 15 49.87 6.88 20.86
C ILE A 15 50.30 6.09 22.10
N ILE A 16 51.17 5.12 21.88
CA ILE A 16 51.89 4.42 22.94
C ILE A 16 53.35 4.82 22.77
N THR A 17 53.91 5.56 23.72
CA THR A 17 55.31 6.02 23.69
C THR A 17 55.83 6.27 25.11
N ASN A 18 57.15 6.16 25.29
CA ASN A 18 57.86 6.50 26.53
C ASN A 18 58.34 7.98 26.56
N ALA A 19 58.09 8.74 25.49
CA ALA A 19 58.47 10.15 25.39
C ALA A 19 57.51 11.05 26.18
N ASN A 20 58.00 12.22 26.63
CA ASN A 20 57.15 13.20 27.30
C ASN A 20 56.06 13.73 26.34
N ILE A 21 54.80 13.66 26.78
CA ILE A 21 53.58 13.95 26.01
C ILE A 21 53.11 15.40 26.23
N ASP A 22 53.67 16.13 27.19
CA ASP A 22 53.21 17.46 27.62
C ASP A 22 53.25 18.53 26.51
N THR A 23 54.07 18.32 25.47
CA THR A 23 54.21 19.25 24.34
C THR A 23 53.31 18.93 23.15
N LEU A 24 52.58 17.82 23.16
CA LEU A 24 51.71 17.41 22.06
C LEU A 24 50.39 18.20 22.11
N LYS A 25 50.15 19.03 21.10
CA LYS A 25 48.88 19.73 20.91
C LYS A 25 48.13 19.18 19.71
N ASN A 26 46.82 18.99 19.87
CA ASN A 26 45.93 18.56 18.80
C ASN A 26 45.35 19.81 18.12
N ALA A 27 46.01 20.32 17.08
CA ALA A 27 45.57 21.48 16.32
C ALA A 27 45.75 21.27 14.80
N PRO A 28 44.96 21.98 13.96
CA PRO A 28 45.14 21.94 12.51
C PRO A 28 46.56 22.37 12.12
N ASN A 29 47.20 21.62 11.23
CA ASN A 29 48.55 21.88 10.70
C ASN A 29 49.71 21.68 11.71
N GLU A 30 49.48 21.00 12.83
CA GLU A 30 50.52 20.64 13.79
C GLU A 30 50.99 19.19 13.57
N ILE A 31 52.31 19.01 13.45
CA ILE A 31 52.91 17.69 13.22
C ILE A 31 53.39 17.13 14.55
N TRP A 32 52.90 15.94 14.89
CA TRP A 32 53.39 15.19 16.03
C TRP A 32 54.70 14.50 15.67
N SER A 33 55.82 15.01 16.19
CA SER A 33 57.13 14.35 16.12
C SER A 33 57.31 13.52 17.38
N ILE A 34 57.19 12.20 17.25
CA ILE A 34 57.31 11.27 18.37
C ILE A 34 58.59 10.45 18.16
N PRO A 35 59.57 10.51 19.08
CA PRO A 35 60.81 9.77 18.92
C PRO A 35 60.57 8.25 19.02
N ALA A 36 61.34 7.49 18.25
CA ALA A 36 61.37 6.03 18.36
C ALA A 36 62.02 5.61 19.69
N ALA A 37 61.64 4.44 20.21
CA ALA A 37 62.31 3.85 21.38
C ALA A 37 63.79 3.59 21.04
N ILE A 38 64.69 4.00 21.94
CA ILE A 38 66.14 3.97 21.69
C ILE A 38 66.77 2.72 22.29
N ARG A 39 66.16 2.16 23.34
CA ARG A 39 66.66 0.96 24.01
C ARG A 39 65.75 -0.26 23.77
N ALA A 40 66.36 -1.45 23.75
CA ALA A 40 65.67 -2.71 23.48
C ALA A 40 64.76 -3.19 24.64
N ASP A 41 64.89 -2.58 25.82
CA ASP A 41 64.07 -2.79 27.02
C ASP A 41 62.91 -1.78 27.14
N GLU A 42 62.80 -0.81 26.23
CA GLU A 42 61.75 0.20 26.21
C GLU A 42 60.56 -0.22 25.34
N GLN A 43 59.34 0.16 25.74
CA GLN A 43 58.13 -0.09 24.95
C GLN A 43 58.20 0.68 23.62
N GLY A 44 58.04 -0.03 22.50
CA GLY A 44 58.12 0.56 21.16
C GLY A 44 57.06 1.63 20.91
N THR A 45 57.45 2.74 20.28
CA THR A 45 56.52 3.81 19.90
C THR A 45 55.58 3.33 18.80
N SER A 46 54.27 3.32 19.06
CA SER A 46 53.23 3.00 18.07
C SER A 46 52.15 4.07 18.02
N VAL A 47 51.71 4.42 16.82
CA VAL A 47 50.60 5.33 16.57
C VAL A 47 49.49 4.55 15.89
N GLY A 48 48.26 4.69 16.36
CA GLY A 48 47.10 4.03 15.79
C GLY A 48 45.84 4.91 15.82
N THR A 49 44.83 4.46 15.09
CA THR A 49 43.49 5.05 15.07
C THR A 49 42.49 4.07 15.65
N LEU A 50 41.56 4.58 16.45
CA LEU A 50 40.29 3.93 16.72
C LEU A 50 39.34 4.35 15.62
N GLU A 51 38.81 3.37 14.90
CA GLU A 51 37.84 3.60 13.84
C GLU A 51 36.61 4.33 14.39
N ALA A 52 36.03 5.20 13.57
CA ALA A 52 34.77 5.85 13.91
C ALA A 52 33.67 4.79 14.08
N ALA A 53 32.67 5.06 14.93
CA ALA A 53 31.58 4.13 15.11
C ALA A 53 30.76 3.99 13.82
N ASP A 54 30.46 2.76 13.40
CA ASP A 54 29.53 2.51 12.31
C ASP A 54 28.09 2.70 12.79
N LEU A 55 27.45 3.78 12.34
CA LEU A 55 26.06 4.10 12.66
C LEU A 55 25.06 3.21 11.91
N SER A 56 25.49 2.43 10.92
CA SER A 56 24.61 1.57 10.11
C SER A 56 23.91 0.50 10.95
N ASN A 57 24.54 0.03 12.02
CA ASN A 57 23.92 -0.90 12.97
C ASN A 57 22.66 -0.30 13.62
N TYR A 58 22.60 1.02 13.80
CA TYR A 58 21.44 1.68 14.40
C TYR A 58 20.30 1.93 13.41
N SER A 59 20.60 2.30 12.16
CA SER A 59 19.57 2.46 11.12
C SER A 59 18.88 1.12 10.81
N ASN A 60 19.64 0.02 10.85
CA ASN A 60 19.10 -1.33 10.72
C ASN A 60 18.14 -1.67 11.87
N GLN A 61 18.50 -1.37 13.12
CA GLN A 61 17.63 -1.59 14.29
C GLN A 61 16.33 -0.76 14.22
N ILE A 62 16.41 0.51 13.78
CA ILE A 62 15.21 1.33 13.58
C ILE A 62 14.30 0.69 12.52
N SER A 63 14.88 0.24 11.42
CA SER A 63 14.13 -0.40 10.34
C SER A 63 13.48 -1.71 10.80
N GLU A 64 14.15 -2.49 11.63
CA GLU A 64 13.58 -3.71 12.24
C GLU A 64 12.43 -3.38 13.20
N LEU A 65 12.55 -2.31 13.99
CA LEU A 65 11.49 -1.85 14.86
C LEU A 65 10.28 -1.36 14.06
N ALA A 66 10.50 -0.57 13.01
CA ALA A 66 9.44 -0.10 12.11
C ALA A 66 8.70 -1.29 11.46
N ASN A 67 9.44 -2.31 11.00
CA ASN A 67 8.85 -3.55 10.50
C ASN A 67 8.03 -4.29 11.57
N SER A 68 8.53 -4.37 12.80
CA SER A 68 7.84 -5.02 13.91
C SER A 68 6.52 -4.31 14.23
N ILE A 69 6.55 -2.98 14.30
CA ILE A 69 5.35 -2.15 14.48
C ILE A 69 4.37 -2.39 13.34
N ALA A 70 4.85 -2.41 12.08
CA ALA A 70 3.99 -2.61 10.92
C ALA A 70 3.23 -3.94 10.96
N VAL A 71 3.90 -5.01 11.40
CA VAL A 71 3.29 -6.33 11.58
C VAL A 71 2.27 -6.32 12.72
N ILE A 72 2.58 -5.71 13.86
CA ILE A 72 1.69 -5.64 15.03
C ILE A 72 0.42 -4.84 14.72
N THR A 73 0.57 -3.66 14.12
CA THR A 73 -0.55 -2.75 13.83
C THR A 73 -1.37 -3.18 12.61
N ARG A 74 -0.84 -4.14 11.83
CA ARG A 74 -1.35 -4.60 10.53
C ARG A 74 -1.33 -3.51 9.46
N THR A 75 -0.35 -2.61 9.54
CA THR A 75 -0.15 -1.58 8.51
C THR A 75 0.75 -2.12 7.40
N PRO A 76 0.37 -1.98 6.12
CA PRO A 76 1.16 -2.45 4.99
C PRO A 76 2.57 -1.84 4.96
N LYS A 77 3.58 -2.66 4.63
CA LYS A 77 4.99 -2.25 4.67
C LYS A 77 5.36 -1.18 3.64
N HIS A 78 4.67 -1.17 2.50
CA HIS A 78 4.90 -0.19 1.43
C HIS A 78 4.49 1.25 1.81
N TYR A 79 3.87 1.46 2.97
CA TYR A 79 3.67 2.81 3.54
C TYR A 79 4.89 3.33 4.31
N PHE A 80 5.77 2.44 4.81
CA PHE A 80 6.96 2.83 5.57
C PHE A 80 8.21 2.93 4.71
N TYR A 81 8.30 2.07 3.70
CA TYR A 81 9.41 2.03 2.77
C TYR A 81 8.91 2.50 1.42
N GLY A 82 9.61 3.46 0.80
CA GLY A 82 9.42 3.74 -0.62
C GLY A 82 9.64 2.42 -1.36
N ALA A 83 8.58 1.89 -1.97
CA ALA A 83 8.69 0.64 -2.69
C ALA A 83 9.66 0.86 -3.87
N ASP A 84 10.81 0.17 -3.87
CA ASP A 84 11.81 0.19 -4.96
C ASP A 84 11.29 -0.46 -6.27
N GLY A 85 9.98 -0.64 -6.38
CA GLY A 85 9.24 -0.99 -7.58
C GLY A 85 7.75 -0.79 -7.32
N GLN A 86 7.00 -0.30 -8.31
CA GLN A 86 5.54 -0.27 -8.21
C GLN A 86 5.04 -1.73 -8.03
N PRO A 87 4.47 -2.08 -6.87
CA PRO A 87 3.85 -3.40 -6.71
C PRO A 87 2.71 -3.54 -7.73
N SER A 88 2.53 -4.75 -8.27
CA SER A 88 1.36 -5.04 -9.10
C SER A 88 0.09 -4.86 -8.28
N GLY A 89 -1.02 -4.62 -8.96
CA GLY A 89 -2.28 -4.34 -8.28
C GLY A 89 -2.78 -5.45 -7.36
N GLU A 90 -2.60 -6.70 -7.77
CA GLU A 90 -2.91 -7.87 -6.95
C GLU A 90 -1.96 -8.01 -5.75
N ALA A 91 -0.68 -7.67 -5.94
CA ALA A 91 0.27 -7.64 -4.85
C ALA A 91 -0.07 -6.56 -3.82
N LEU A 92 -0.58 -5.40 -4.26
CA LEU A 92 -1.11 -4.37 -3.35
C LEU A 92 -2.29 -4.90 -2.55
N ILE A 93 -3.29 -5.52 -3.21
CA ILE A 93 -4.45 -6.09 -2.53
C ILE A 93 -4.02 -7.14 -1.49
N ALA A 94 -3.09 -8.03 -1.84
CA ALA A 94 -2.58 -9.04 -0.92
C ALA A 94 -1.84 -8.43 0.29
N MET A 95 -1.06 -7.37 0.06
CA MET A 95 -0.35 -6.64 1.12
C MET A 95 -1.30 -5.83 2.02
N GLU A 96 -2.43 -5.36 1.50
CA GLU A 96 -3.45 -4.59 2.23
C GLU A 96 -4.52 -5.45 2.91
N ALA A 97 -4.61 -6.75 2.59
CA ALA A 97 -5.54 -7.69 3.19
C ALA A 97 -5.65 -7.68 4.73
N PRO A 98 -4.55 -7.57 5.53
CA PRO A 98 -4.68 -7.54 6.98
C PRO A 98 -5.27 -6.21 7.49
N LEU A 99 -5.04 -5.10 6.78
CA LEU A 99 -5.63 -3.80 7.06
C LEU A 99 -7.12 -3.80 6.70
N SER A 100 -7.47 -4.33 5.52
CA SER A 100 -8.86 -4.43 5.08
C SER A 100 -9.68 -5.33 6.02
N LYS A 101 -9.11 -6.44 6.50
CA LYS A 101 -9.71 -7.30 7.53
C LYS A 101 -9.96 -6.56 8.85
N LYS A 102 -9.04 -5.68 9.25
CA LYS A 102 -9.19 -4.84 10.46
C LYS A 102 -10.34 -3.85 10.29
N ALA A 103 -10.40 -3.14 9.16
CA ALA A 103 -11.47 -2.20 8.86
C ALA A 103 -12.84 -2.88 8.73
N ARG A 104 -12.93 -4.07 8.10
CA ARG A 104 -14.16 -4.86 8.04
C ARG A 104 -14.65 -5.29 9.42
N LYS A 105 -13.75 -5.68 10.31
CA LYS A 105 -14.10 -5.97 11.72
C LYS A 105 -14.68 -4.73 12.41
N THR A 106 -14.12 -3.55 12.16
CA THR A 106 -14.67 -2.29 12.70
C THR A 106 -16.05 -2.00 12.14
N GLN A 107 -16.27 -2.16 10.84
CA GLN A 107 -17.60 -2.01 10.22
C GLN A 107 -18.63 -2.91 10.89
N GLN A 108 -18.32 -4.20 11.06
CA GLN A 108 -19.20 -5.17 11.73
C GLN A 108 -19.57 -4.77 13.17
N ILE A 109 -18.64 -4.15 13.90
CA ILE A 109 -18.89 -3.65 15.26
C ILE A 109 -19.80 -2.42 15.21
N LEU A 110 -19.64 -1.57 14.20
CA LEU A 110 -20.40 -0.33 14.03
C LEU A 110 -21.76 -0.54 13.36
N ASP A 111 -21.98 -1.65 12.65
CA ASP A 111 -23.25 -1.98 11.96
C ASP A 111 -24.48 -1.77 12.85
N PRO A 112 -24.60 -2.41 14.04
CA PRO A 112 -25.78 -2.21 14.88
C PRO A 112 -25.92 -0.77 15.37
N ILE A 113 -24.81 -0.08 15.63
CA ILE A 113 -24.82 1.32 16.10
C ILE A 113 -25.38 2.24 15.02
N TRP A 114 -24.99 2.03 13.76
CA TRP A 114 -25.53 2.80 12.64
C TRP A 114 -26.98 2.46 12.35
N ALA A 115 -27.40 1.21 12.54
CA ALA A 115 -28.80 0.82 12.43
C ALA A 115 -29.67 1.52 13.48
N ASP A 116 -29.18 1.60 14.74
CA ASP A 116 -29.86 2.32 15.82
C ASP A 116 -29.99 3.83 15.53
N ILE A 117 -28.92 4.45 15.04
CA ILE A 117 -28.93 5.86 14.61
C ILE A 117 -29.93 6.07 13.47
N GLY A 118 -29.95 5.17 12.48
CA GLY A 118 -30.90 5.21 11.37
C GLY A 118 -32.35 5.13 11.85
N ALA A 119 -32.64 4.20 12.77
CA ALA A 119 -33.98 4.06 13.36
C ALA A 119 -34.40 5.34 14.10
N TYR A 120 -33.49 5.93 14.86
CA TYR A 120 -33.74 7.18 15.56
C TYR A 120 -34.01 8.36 14.61
N LEU A 121 -33.27 8.47 13.50
CA LEU A 121 -33.51 9.50 12.49
C LEU A 121 -34.86 9.31 11.76
N LEU A 122 -35.27 8.06 11.52
CA LEU A 122 -36.58 7.75 10.93
C LEU A 122 -37.74 8.07 11.88
N LEU A 123 -37.56 7.80 13.17
CA LEU A 123 -38.50 8.21 14.21
C LEU A 123 -38.68 9.74 14.24
N LEU A 124 -37.59 10.50 14.20
CA LEU A 124 -37.62 11.97 14.19
C LEU A 124 -38.26 12.56 12.92
N SER A 125 -38.14 11.87 11.79
CA SER A 125 -38.74 12.32 10.51
C SER A 125 -40.21 11.94 10.36
N GLY A 126 -40.80 11.26 11.35
CA GLY A 126 -42.23 10.96 11.39
C GLY A 126 -42.63 9.66 10.71
N PHE A 127 -41.68 8.79 10.34
CA PHE A 127 -41.95 7.46 9.79
C PHE A 127 -42.43 6.45 10.84
N GLY A 128 -42.51 6.85 12.12
CA GLY A 128 -42.94 6.01 13.23
C GLY A 128 -41.82 5.18 13.83
N ASP A 129 -42.19 4.14 14.59
CA ASP A 129 -41.23 3.25 15.27
C ASP A 129 -40.66 2.22 14.28
N VAL A 130 -39.52 2.55 13.67
CA VAL A 130 -38.78 1.64 12.80
C VAL A 130 -37.81 0.84 13.65
N ARG A 131 -37.87 -0.49 13.56
CA ARG A 131 -36.97 -1.36 14.32
C ARG A 131 -35.57 -1.31 13.69
N PRO A 132 -34.49 -1.25 14.49
CA PRO A 132 -33.12 -1.26 13.96
C PRO A 132 -32.80 -2.49 13.08
N GLN A 133 -33.47 -3.62 13.33
CA GLN A 133 -33.30 -4.85 12.53
C GLN A 133 -33.80 -4.73 11.08
N ASP A 134 -34.67 -3.76 10.82
CA ASP A 134 -35.22 -3.51 9.49
C ASP A 134 -34.31 -2.57 8.66
N ILE A 135 -33.19 -2.10 9.25
CA ILE A 135 -32.24 -1.17 8.64
C ILE A 135 -30.91 -1.87 8.41
N THR A 136 -30.43 -1.83 7.16
CA THR A 136 -29.11 -2.36 6.79
C THR A 136 -28.18 -1.21 6.40
N PRO A 137 -27.18 -0.88 7.22
CA PRO A 137 -26.14 0.08 6.85
C PRO A 137 -25.36 -0.43 5.62
N VAL A 138 -25.20 0.43 4.62
CA VAL A 138 -24.38 0.14 3.43
C VAL A 138 -23.08 0.92 3.54
N TRP A 139 -21.96 0.19 3.62
CA TRP A 139 -20.64 0.79 3.70
C TRP A 139 -19.97 0.88 2.33
N ALA A 140 -19.11 1.88 2.18
CA ALA A 140 -18.16 1.89 1.09
C ALA A 140 -17.23 0.66 1.16
N PRO A 141 -16.82 0.10 0.01
CA PRO A 141 -15.89 -1.00 -0.05
C PRO A 141 -14.56 -0.61 0.60
N VAL A 142 -14.04 -1.50 1.46
CA VAL A 142 -12.81 -1.29 2.22
C VAL A 142 -11.55 -1.54 1.39
N GLU A 143 -11.68 -2.40 0.39
CA GLU A 143 -10.57 -2.84 -0.44
C GLU A 143 -10.29 -1.80 -1.53
N SER A 144 -9.01 -1.66 -1.90
CA SER A 144 -8.65 -0.85 -3.06
C SER A 144 -9.21 -1.51 -4.33
N ILE A 145 -10.24 -0.88 -4.90
CA ILE A 145 -10.84 -1.35 -6.14
C ILE A 145 -9.95 -0.96 -7.31
N GLN A 146 -9.57 -1.96 -8.10
CA GLN A 146 -8.92 -1.75 -9.39
C GLN A 146 -9.93 -1.90 -10.52
N PRO A 147 -10.27 -0.83 -11.25
CA PRO A 147 -11.31 -0.88 -12.28
C PRO A 147 -11.01 -1.91 -13.38
N LYS A 148 -9.72 -2.06 -13.74
CA LYS A 148 -9.28 -3.03 -14.76
C LYS A 148 -9.55 -4.47 -14.34
N THR A 149 -9.11 -4.85 -13.13
CA THR A 149 -9.32 -6.19 -12.59
C THR A 149 -10.80 -6.51 -12.43
N GLN A 150 -11.62 -5.54 -11.99
CA GLN A 150 -13.07 -5.74 -11.92
C GLN A 150 -13.70 -5.98 -13.28
N ALA A 151 -13.30 -5.23 -14.30
CA ALA A 151 -13.79 -5.44 -15.67
C ALA A 151 -13.38 -6.82 -16.19
N GLU A 152 -12.13 -7.24 -15.95
CA GLU A 152 -11.64 -8.57 -16.33
C GLU A 152 -12.45 -9.68 -15.65
N ILE A 153 -12.64 -9.62 -14.33
CA ILE A 153 -13.48 -10.55 -13.56
C ILE A 153 -14.90 -10.60 -14.13
N ARG A 154 -15.50 -9.45 -14.45
CA ARG A 154 -16.84 -9.39 -15.04
C ARG A 154 -16.89 -10.10 -16.39
N THR A 155 -15.92 -9.85 -17.27
CA THR A 155 -15.88 -10.51 -18.59
C THR A 155 -15.67 -12.01 -18.47
N GLU A 156 -14.86 -12.46 -17.51
CA GLU A 156 -14.63 -13.88 -17.26
C GLU A 156 -15.87 -14.57 -16.71
N ASN A 157 -16.57 -13.93 -15.76
CA ASN A 157 -17.84 -14.41 -15.24
C ASN A 157 -18.88 -14.61 -16.36
N ILE A 158 -19.02 -13.63 -17.26
CA ILE A 158 -19.94 -13.74 -18.39
C ILE A 158 -19.51 -14.86 -19.35
N LYS A 159 -18.21 -14.97 -19.65
CA LYS A 159 -17.66 -16.04 -20.50
C LYS A 159 -17.89 -17.43 -19.92
N SER A 160 -17.87 -17.56 -18.58
CA SER A 160 -18.16 -18.81 -17.88
C SER A 160 -19.64 -19.21 -17.91
N GLY A 161 -20.52 -18.35 -18.44
CA GLY A 161 -21.96 -18.58 -18.53
C GLY A 161 -22.78 -17.97 -17.39
N LEU A 162 -22.17 -17.16 -16.52
CA LEU A 162 -22.90 -16.45 -15.47
C LEU A 162 -23.78 -15.35 -16.09
N ALA A 163 -25.04 -15.25 -15.66
CA ALA A 163 -25.92 -14.16 -16.07
C ALA A 163 -25.35 -12.81 -15.61
N LEU A 164 -25.45 -11.80 -16.48
CA LEU A 164 -24.96 -10.44 -16.20
C LEU A 164 -25.58 -9.86 -14.93
N SER A 165 -26.87 -10.08 -14.71
CA SER A 165 -27.57 -9.62 -13.49
C SER A 165 -27.01 -10.24 -12.21
N THR A 166 -26.59 -11.50 -12.26
CA THR A 166 -25.96 -12.18 -11.13
C THR A 166 -24.54 -11.65 -10.90
N ALA A 167 -23.77 -11.40 -11.97
CA ALA A 167 -22.44 -10.80 -11.87
C ALA A 167 -22.49 -9.39 -11.24
N LEU A 168 -23.41 -8.53 -11.70
CA LEU A 168 -23.60 -7.18 -11.16
C LEU A 168 -24.11 -7.17 -9.72
N ARG A 169 -24.88 -8.20 -9.33
CA ARG A 169 -25.30 -8.40 -7.94
C ARG A 169 -24.11 -8.75 -7.04
N PHE A 170 -23.18 -9.59 -7.50
CA PHE A 170 -21.96 -9.90 -6.75
C PHE A 170 -21.05 -8.69 -6.59
N GLU A 171 -21.06 -7.76 -7.55
CA GLU A 171 -20.39 -6.46 -7.44
C GLU A 171 -21.08 -5.50 -6.45
N GLY A 172 -22.25 -5.86 -5.91
CA GLY A 172 -22.98 -5.07 -4.92
C GLY A 172 -23.81 -3.92 -5.50
N LYS A 173 -24.11 -3.93 -6.81
CA LYS A 173 -25.01 -2.94 -7.40
C LYS A 173 -26.43 -3.07 -6.86
N SER A 174 -27.12 -1.95 -6.74
CA SER A 174 -28.50 -1.91 -6.28
C SER A 174 -29.45 -2.57 -7.30
N THR A 175 -30.62 -3.00 -6.85
CA THR A 175 -31.63 -3.61 -7.72
C THR A 175 -32.09 -2.66 -8.83
N ASP A 176 -32.12 -1.37 -8.55
CA ASP A 176 -32.60 -0.36 -9.49
C ASP A 176 -31.55 -0.07 -10.56
N GLU A 177 -30.27 0.04 -10.18
CA GLU A 177 -29.16 0.13 -11.13
C GLU A 177 -29.09 -1.11 -12.04
N ILE A 178 -29.31 -2.31 -11.51
CA ILE A 178 -29.29 -3.54 -12.30
C ILE A 178 -30.42 -3.52 -13.34
N LYS A 179 -31.63 -3.07 -12.96
CA LYS A 179 -32.75 -2.93 -13.91
C LYS A 179 -32.40 -1.95 -15.02
N GLN A 180 -31.88 -0.78 -14.67
CA GLN A 180 -31.48 0.23 -15.65
C GLN A 180 -30.44 -0.31 -16.65
N ILE A 181 -29.41 -1.00 -16.17
CA ILE A 181 -28.37 -1.59 -17.03
C ILE A 181 -28.95 -2.67 -17.95
N MET A 182 -29.91 -3.47 -17.46
CA MET A 182 -30.57 -4.49 -18.28
C MET A 182 -31.46 -3.87 -19.37
N GLU A 183 -32.20 -2.80 -19.03
CA GLU A 183 -33.00 -2.04 -20.01
C GLU A 183 -32.12 -1.38 -21.08
N GLU A 184 -30.99 -0.79 -20.68
CA GLU A 184 -30.01 -0.22 -21.61
C GLU A 184 -29.46 -1.31 -22.55
N LYS A 185 -29.14 -2.49 -22.03
CA LYS A 185 -28.67 -3.62 -22.83
C LYS A 185 -29.72 -4.16 -23.80
N GLU A 186 -30.99 -4.20 -23.40
CA GLU A 186 -32.09 -4.62 -24.29
C GLU A 186 -32.25 -3.63 -25.45
N LYS A 187 -32.19 -2.32 -25.18
CA LYS A 187 -32.20 -1.28 -26.22
C LYS A 187 -31.01 -1.40 -27.16
N GLU A 188 -29.81 -1.62 -26.64
CA GLU A 188 -28.60 -1.84 -27.46
C GLU A 188 -28.74 -3.07 -28.38
N ALA A 189 -29.35 -4.15 -27.89
CA ALA A 189 -29.58 -5.36 -28.68
C ALA A 189 -30.59 -5.12 -29.81
N GLU A 190 -31.67 -4.38 -29.54
CA GLU A 190 -32.65 -3.95 -30.54
C GLU A 190 -31.99 -3.07 -31.62
N GLU A 191 -31.20 -2.07 -31.22
CA GLU A 191 -30.45 -1.22 -32.14
C GLU A 191 -29.47 -2.03 -33.00
N GLN A 192 -28.72 -2.97 -32.42
CA GLN A 192 -27.80 -3.83 -33.16
C GLN A 192 -28.50 -4.77 -34.16
N SER A 193 -29.68 -5.30 -33.81
CA SER A 193 -30.48 -6.10 -34.74
C SER A 193 -30.95 -5.26 -35.93
N SER A 194 -31.45 -4.05 -35.67
CA SER A 194 -31.90 -3.11 -36.72
C SER A 194 -30.77 -2.68 -37.66
N ILE A 195 -29.57 -2.42 -37.12
CA ILE A 195 -28.39 -2.06 -37.91
C ILE A 195 -27.93 -3.27 -38.74
N SER A 196 -27.92 -4.47 -38.15
CA SER A 196 -27.57 -5.72 -38.84
C SER A 196 -28.51 -5.98 -40.03
N GLU A 197 -29.82 -5.82 -39.83
CA GLU A 197 -30.83 -5.94 -40.90
C GLU A 197 -30.64 -4.88 -42.01
N ALA A 198 -30.38 -3.63 -41.64
CA ALA A 198 -30.11 -2.56 -42.60
C ALA A 198 -28.85 -2.84 -43.43
N ILE A 199 -27.78 -3.34 -42.80
CA ILE A 199 -26.54 -3.74 -43.49
C ILE A 199 -26.82 -4.90 -44.45
N LEU A 200 -27.51 -5.95 -43.99
CA LEU A 200 -27.87 -7.11 -44.83
C LEU A 200 -28.66 -6.67 -46.07
N ASN A 201 -29.68 -5.84 -45.88
CA ASN A 201 -30.49 -5.30 -46.97
C ASN A 201 -29.65 -4.44 -47.93
N SER A 202 -28.71 -3.65 -47.41
CA SER A 202 -27.81 -2.86 -48.25
C SER A 202 -26.87 -3.73 -49.10
N VAL A 203 -26.33 -4.82 -48.53
CA VAL A 203 -25.46 -5.77 -49.23
C VAL A 203 -26.24 -6.52 -50.30
N ILE A 204 -27.43 -7.03 -49.98
CA ILE A 204 -28.32 -7.69 -50.95
C ILE A 204 -28.63 -6.75 -52.12
N SER A 205 -28.98 -5.50 -51.83
CA SER A 205 -29.27 -4.51 -52.87
C SER A 205 -28.06 -4.16 -53.74
N ARG A 206 -26.84 -4.19 -53.19
CA ARG A 206 -25.59 -3.98 -53.94
C ARG A 206 -25.29 -5.18 -54.86
N THR A 207 -25.39 -6.40 -54.33
CA THR A 207 -25.17 -7.63 -55.12
C THR A 207 -26.20 -7.79 -56.24
N ALA A 208 -27.43 -7.31 -56.05
CA ALA A 208 -28.46 -7.32 -57.09
C ALA A 208 -28.16 -6.34 -58.23
N ARG A 209 -27.46 -5.23 -57.97
CA ARG A 209 -27.04 -4.24 -58.98
C ARG A 209 -25.78 -4.65 -59.74
N GLU A 210 -24.92 -5.46 -59.14
CA GLU A 210 -23.69 -5.97 -59.79
C GLU A 210 -23.98 -7.15 -60.74
N ASN A 211 -25.12 -7.83 -60.59
CA ASN A 211 -25.55 -8.97 -61.42
C ASN A 211 -26.53 -8.61 -62.55
N THR A 212 -26.72 -7.31 -62.83
CA THR A 212 -27.52 -6.77 -63.95
C THR A 212 -26.65 -5.90 -64.84
#